data_AF-A0A0A0KPT6-F1
#
_entry.id   AF-A0A0A0KPT6-F1
#
_cell.length_a   1.000
_cell.length_b   1.000
_cell.length_c   1.000
_cell.angle_alpha   90.00
_cell.angle_beta   90.00
_cell.angle_gamma   90.00
#
_symmetry.space_group_name_H-M   'P 1'
#
loop_
_entity.id
_entity.type
_entity.pdbx_description
1 polymer ?
#
loop_
_entity_poly.entity_id
_entity_poly.type
_entity_poly.pdbx_seq_one_letter_code
_entity_poly.pdbx_strand_id
1 'polypeptide(L)' 'MCGFVRTRFSEEETATIRTFQTLFGTKIVDFVIVLFTGGDELKDKDETLEDYLGRECPVGLKDIIAASKNRYLVFNNKT' A
#
# COMPACT_ATOMS: atom_id res chain seq x y z
N MET A 1 -4.64 1.03 -20.64
CA MET A 1 -4.79 2.35 -19.98
C MET A 1 -5.37 2.07 -18.60
N CYS A 2 -4.56 2.09 -17.53
CA CYS A 2 -5.03 1.80 -16.18
C CYS A 2 -5.94 2.96 -15.72
N GLY A 3 -7.24 2.68 -15.61
CA GLY A 3 -8.27 3.66 -15.27
C GLY A 3 -8.26 3.97 -13.77
N PHE A 4 -8.17 5.27 -13.46
CA PHE A 4 -8.57 5.97 -12.23
C PHE A 4 -8.81 5.08 -10.98
N VAL A 5 -7.74 4.76 -10.27
CA VAL A 5 -7.68 4.88 -8.81
C VAL A 5 -6.36 5.60 -8.52
N ARG A 6 -6.44 6.78 -7.89
CA ARG A 6 -5.36 7.77 -7.77
C ARG A 6 -4.29 7.38 -6.75
N THR A 7 -3.59 6.29 -6.96
CA THR A 7 -2.49 5.91 -6.07
C THR A 7 -1.36 5.31 -6.88
N ARG A 8 -0.67 6.18 -7.64
CA ARG A 8 0.71 5.86 -8.00
C ARG A 8 1.50 6.01 -6.72
N PHE A 9 1.81 4.88 -6.08
CA PHE A 9 2.76 4.86 -4.99
C PHE A 9 4.02 5.61 -5.46
N SER A 10 4.29 6.77 -4.88
CA SER A 10 5.20 7.76 -5.44
C SER A 10 6.62 7.56 -4.92
N GLU A 11 7.58 8.18 -5.60
CA GLU A 11 8.95 8.25 -5.09
C GLU A 11 9.02 8.99 -3.74
N GLU A 12 8.12 9.95 -3.50
CA GLU A 12 8.02 10.68 -2.23
C GLU A 12 7.56 9.77 -1.09
N GLU A 13 6.58 8.91 -1.34
CA GLU A 13 6.11 7.92 -0.35
C GLU A 13 7.21 6.89 -0.04
N THR A 14 7.96 6.46 -1.07
CA THR A 14 9.14 5.61 -0.88
C THR A 14 10.22 6.31 -0.04
N ALA A 15 10.50 7.57 -0.34
CA ALA A 15 11.49 8.38 0.38
C ALA A 15 11.10 8.56 1.85
N THR A 16 9.82 8.78 2.12
CA THR A 16 9.28 8.94 3.49
C THR A 16 9.57 7.72 4.36
N ILE A 17 9.38 6.50 3.85
CA ILE A 17 9.71 5.27 4.58
C ILE A 17 11.21 5.17 4.86
N ARG A 18 12.07 5.52 3.88
CA ARG A 18 13.53 5.56 4.09
C ARG A 18 13.91 6.56 5.18
N THR A 19 13.29 7.74 5.18
CA THR A 19 13.49 8.75 6.23
C THR A 19 13.11 8.20 7.60
N PHE A 20 11.97 7.49 7.74
CA PHE A 20 11.61 6.86 9.00
C PHE A 20 12.61 5.80 9.46
N GLN A 21 13.13 4.98 8.53
CA GLN A 21 14.18 4.02 8.85
C GLN A 21 15.49 4.70 9.29
N THR A 22 15.84 5.84 8.69
CA THR A 22 17.01 6.64 9.11
C THR A 22 16.82 7.25 10.50
N LEU A 23 15.62 7.74 10.81
CA LEU A 23 15.33 8.42 12.08
C LEU A 23 15.13 7.45 13.26
N PHE A 24 14.43 6.35 13.04
CA PHE A 24 14.00 5.42 14.09
C PHE A 24 14.68 4.04 14.02
N GLY A 25 15.58 3.86 13.06
CA GLY A 25 16.24 2.59 12.78
C GLY A 25 15.39 1.66 11.92
N THR A 26 16.04 0.65 11.34
CA THR A 26 15.40 -0.29 10.40
C THR A 26 14.26 -1.10 11.02
N LYS A 27 14.23 -1.23 12.35
CA LYS A 27 13.15 -1.93 13.08
C LYS A 27 11.81 -1.20 13.04
N ILE A 28 11.74 0.07 12.63
CA ILE A 28 10.47 0.80 12.56
C ILE A 28 9.47 0.13 11.62
N VAL A 29 9.94 -0.53 10.54
CA VAL A 29 9.06 -1.23 9.60
C VAL A 29 8.31 -2.38 10.25
N ASP A 30 8.83 -2.97 11.35
CA ASP A 30 8.13 -3.99 12.14
C ASP A 30 6.91 -3.43 12.89
N PHE A 31 6.71 -2.12 12.91
CA PHE A 31 5.56 -1.44 13.52
C PHE A 31 4.66 -0.75 12.49
N VAL A 32 5.04 -0.72 11.22
CA VAL A 32 4.24 -0.15 10.12
C VAL A 32 3.12 -1.10 9.70
N ILE A 33 1.93 -0.56 9.47
CA ILE A 33 0.79 -1.24 8.84
C ILE A 33 0.39 -0.42 7.62
N VAL A 34 0.24 -1.08 6.47
CA VAL A 34 -0.19 -0.41 5.22
C VAL A 34 -1.72 -0.34 5.20
N LEU A 35 -2.28 0.87 5.16
CA LEU A 35 -3.72 1.06 5.07
C LEU A 35 -4.13 1.33 3.62
N PHE A 36 -4.95 0.45 3.05
CA PHE A 36 -5.63 0.66 1.79
C PHE A 36 -7.01 1.23 2.03
N THR A 37 -7.26 2.43 1.55
CA THR A 37 -8.60 3.05 1.58
C THR A 37 -9.33 2.81 0.27
N GLY A 38 -10.66 2.87 0.28
CA GLY A 38 -11.48 2.65 -0.92
C GLY A 38 -11.74 1.17 -1.20
N GLY A 39 -11.77 0.32 -0.17
CA GLY A 39 -12.10 -1.10 -0.30
C GLY A 39 -13.50 -1.36 -0.88
N ASP A 40 -14.40 -0.38 -0.77
CA ASP A 40 -15.69 -0.39 -1.45
C ASP A 40 -15.55 -0.37 -2.97
N GLU A 41 -14.54 0.32 -3.52
CA GLU A 41 -14.29 0.30 -4.98
C GLU A 41 -13.79 -1.06 -5.46
N LEU A 42 -13.03 -1.78 -4.62
CA LEU A 42 -12.60 -3.16 -4.91
C LEU A 42 -13.83 -4.09 -4.94
N LYS A 43 -14.70 -3.97 -3.94
CA LYS A 43 -15.96 -4.72 -3.89
C LYS A 43 -16.88 -4.42 -5.06
N ASP A 44 -17.05 -3.15 -5.42
CA ASP A 44 -17.90 -2.73 -6.56
C ASP A 44 -17.39 -3.32 -7.89
N LYS A 45 -16.10 -3.66 -7.98
CA LYS A 45 -15.47 -4.29 -9.15
C LYS A 45 -15.37 -5.82 -9.05
N ASP A 46 -15.89 -6.43 -7.98
CA ASP A 46 -15.70 -7.86 -7.65
C ASP A 46 -14.21 -8.27 -7.63
N GLU A 47 -13.36 -7.40 -7.08
CA GLU A 47 -11.91 -7.58 -6.99
C GLU A 47 -11.46 -7.75 -5.53
N THR A 48 -10.51 -8.66 -5.32
CA THR A 48 -9.77 -8.73 -4.05
C THR A 48 -8.61 -7.73 -4.02
N LEU A 49 -8.06 -7.46 -2.83
CA LEU A 49 -6.84 -6.66 -2.74
C LEU A 49 -5.68 -7.38 -3.44
N GLU A 50 -5.63 -8.71 -3.35
CA GLU A 50 -4.61 -9.53 -3.98
C GLU A 50 -4.68 -9.40 -5.52
N ASP A 51 -5.89 -9.37 -6.09
CA ASP A 51 -6.08 -9.10 -7.52
C ASP A 51 -5.59 -7.71 -7.92
N TYR A 52 -5.87 -6.71 -7.08
CA TYR A 52 -5.39 -5.34 -7.28
C TYR A 52 -3.85 -5.25 -7.22
N LEU A 53 -3.23 -5.87 -6.22
CA LEU A 53 -1.76 -5.92 -6.05
C LEU A 53 -1.06 -6.79 -7.11
N GLY A 54 -1.78 -7.76 -7.67
CA GLY A 54 -1.34 -8.64 -8.76
C GLY A 54 -1.21 -7.93 -10.11
N ARG A 55 -1.80 -6.74 -10.27
CA ARG A 55 -1.64 -5.91 -11.48
C ARG A 55 -0.25 -5.27 -11.53
N GLU A 56 -0.06 -4.30 -12.41
CA GLU A 56 1.10 -3.40 -12.44
C GLU A 56 1.17 -2.54 -11.15
N CYS A 57 1.33 -3.19 -9.99
CA CYS A 57 1.55 -2.57 -8.71
C CYS A 57 2.99 -2.04 -8.68
N PRO A 58 3.20 -0.77 -8.31
CA PRO A 58 4.53 -0.18 -8.22
C PRO A 58 5.47 -1.00 -7.34
N VAL A 59 6.73 -1.13 -7.76
CA VAL A 59 7.75 -1.90 -7.03
C VAL A 59 7.90 -1.41 -5.60
N GLY A 60 7.94 -0.09 -5.39
CA GLY A 60 8.08 0.50 -4.05
C GLY A 60 6.94 0.12 -3.10
N LEU A 61 5.71 -0.03 -3.61
CA LEU A 61 4.57 -0.47 -2.79
C LEU A 61 4.74 -1.94 -2.37
N LYS A 62 5.18 -2.81 -3.29
CA LYS A 62 5.46 -4.22 -2.98
C LYS A 62 6.55 -4.35 -1.92
N ASP A 63 7.61 -3.56 -2.04
CA ASP A 63 8.73 -3.56 -1.10
C ASP A 63 8.29 -3.18 0.32
N ILE A 64 7.39 -2.21 0.46
CA ILE A 64 6.89 -1.77 1.78
C ILE A 64 5.95 -2.79 2.40
N ILE A 65 5.07 -3.41 1.61
CA ILE A 65 4.19 -4.48 2.11
C ILE A 65 5.05 -5.65 2.60
N ALA A 66 6.08 -6.03 1.83
CA ALA A 66 7.03 -7.08 2.21
C ALA A 66 7.82 -6.71 3.47
N ALA A 67 8.38 -5.49 3.53
CA ALA A 67 9.08 -4.98 4.71
C ALA A 67 8.19 -4.91 5.94
N SER A 68 6.88 -4.67 5.74
CA SER A 68 5.87 -4.65 6.80
C SER A 68 5.37 -6.06 7.18
N LYS A 69 6.03 -7.15 6.74
CA LYS A 69 5.62 -8.54 7.00
C LYS A 69 4.19 -8.84 6.54
N ASN A 70 3.78 -8.26 5.41
CA ASN A 70 2.43 -8.37 4.86
C ASN A 70 1.31 -7.89 5.80
N ARG A 71 1.62 -6.97 6.71
CA ARG A 71 0.60 -6.31 7.54
C ARG A 71 -0.03 -5.17 6.77
N TYR A 72 -1.25 -5.39 6.34
CA TYR A 72 -2.10 -4.36 5.75
C TYR A 72 -3.53 -4.47 6.25
N LEU A 73 -4.26 -3.37 6.11
CA LEU A 73 -5.69 -3.30 6.37
C LEU A 73 -6.36 -2.68 5.14
N VAL A 74 -7.55 -3.17 4.82
CA VAL A 74 -8.41 -2.58 3.78
C VAL A 74 -9.59 -1.92 4.46
N PHE A 75 -9.79 -0.64 4.21
CA PHE A 75 -10.85 0.16 4.78
C PHE A 75 -11.87 0.52 3.70
N ASN A 76 -13.15 0.22 3.96
CA ASN A 76 -14.26 0.60 3.09
C ASN A 76 -14.71 2.01 3.44
N ASN A 77 -14.71 2.92 2.48
CA ASN A 77 -15.05 4.32 2.73
C ASN A 77 -16.56 4.59 2.65
N LYS A 78 -17.33 3.68 2.03
CA LYS A 78 -18.79 3.70 2.05
C LYS A 78 -19.31 3.00 3.31
N THR A 79 -20.18 3.70 4.03
CA THR A 79 -21.04 3.15 5.10
C THR A 79 -22.32 2.61 4.50
#